data_AF-W2VLS4-F1
#
_entry.id   AF-W2VLS4-F1
#
_cell.length_a   1.000
_cell.length_b   1.000
_cell.length_c   1.000
_cell.angle_alpha   90.00
_cell.angle_beta   90.00
_cell.angle_gamma   90.00
#
_symmetry.space_group_name_H-M   'P 1'
#
loop_
_entity.id
_entity.type
_entity.pdbx_description
1 polymer ?
#
loop_
_entity_poly.entity_id
_entity_poly.type
_entity_poly.pdbx_seq_one_letter_code
_entity_poly.pdbx_strand_id
1 'polypeptide(L)'
;MKRLIICLLSLILLLNIAGCAKKEENKAEESGLKNYSELSNGTYSCDEHIYKYRFEISGRMPNAAQNSTFVYLSNLPEISFEQAWKASGLSSSLEDYFSEEDAILVDRK
;
A
#
# COMPACT_ATOMS: atom_id res chain seq x y z
N MET A 1 -13.69 4.80 53.38
CA MET A 1 -14.18 4.93 51.99
C MET A 1 -13.51 6.03 51.16
N LYS A 2 -12.86 7.05 51.74
CA LYS A 2 -12.16 8.10 50.96
C LYS A 2 -10.82 7.65 50.35
N ARG A 3 -10.10 6.70 50.98
CA ARG A 3 -8.79 6.20 50.50
C ARG A 3 -8.90 5.26 49.28
N LEU A 4 -10.01 4.51 49.15
CA LEU A 4 -10.28 3.66 47.98
C LEU A 4 -10.69 4.49 46.74
N ILE A 5 -11.34 5.64 46.95
CA ILE A 5 -11.73 6.56 45.87
C ILE A 5 -10.50 7.25 45.26
N ILE A 6 -9.48 7.57 46.06
CA ILE A 6 -8.23 8.19 45.58
C ILE A 6 -7.47 7.22 44.66
N CYS A 7 -7.40 5.93 45.01
CA CYS A 7 -6.71 4.93 44.19
C CYS A 7 -7.44 4.66 42.84
N LEU A 8 -8.78 4.75 42.83
CA LEU A 8 -9.58 4.59 41.61
C LEU A 8 -9.43 5.80 40.66
N LEU A 9 -9.31 7.01 41.19
CA LEU A 9 -9.07 8.21 40.39
C LEU A 9 -7.67 8.21 39.75
N SER A 10 -6.64 7.72 40.47
CA SER A 10 -5.28 7.62 39.92
C SER A 10 -5.14 6.59 38.79
N LEU A 11 -5.97 5.55 38.77
CA LEU A 11 -5.92 4.50 37.73
C LEU A 11 -6.55 4.95 36.40
N ILE A 12 -7.50 5.88 36.46
CA ILE A 12 -8.17 6.45 35.27
C ILE A 12 -7.25 7.42 34.50
N LEU A 13 -6.27 8.06 35.16
CA LEU A 13 -5.32 8.95 34.49
C LEU A 13 -4.31 8.22 33.59
N LEU A 14 -4.10 6.91 33.76
CA LEU A 14 -3.13 6.13 32.96
C LEU A 14 -3.69 5.58 31.64
N LEU A 15 -5.00 5.72 31.39
CA LEU A 15 -5.64 5.23 30.15
C LEU A 15 -5.57 6.22 28.97
N ASN A 16 -4.94 7.38 29.13
CA ASN A 16 -4.82 8.42 28.10
C ASN A 16 -3.45 8.46 27.40
N ILE A 17 -2.91 7.28 27.04
CA ILE A 17 -1.86 7.20 26.01
C ILE A 17 -2.33 6.24 24.91
N ALA A 18 -3.53 6.48 24.38
CA ALA A 18 -3.77 6.18 22.98
C ALA A 18 -2.96 7.23 22.20
N GLY A 19 -1.74 6.88 21.80
CA GLY A 19 -0.96 7.67 20.87
C GLY A 19 -1.71 7.75 19.55
N CYS A 20 -2.58 8.75 19.41
CA CYS A 20 -2.97 9.27 18.10
C CYS A 20 -1.69 9.85 17.49
N ALA A 21 -0.94 8.99 16.78
CA ALA A 21 0.00 9.46 15.79
C ALA A 21 -0.82 10.33 14.83
N LYS A 22 -0.63 11.65 14.90
CA LYS A 22 -1.13 12.59 13.91
C LYS A 22 -0.71 12.06 12.55
N LYS A 23 -1.66 11.55 11.77
CA LYS A 23 -1.48 11.49 10.33
C LYS A 23 -1.43 12.93 9.87
N GLU A 24 -0.24 13.38 9.46
CA GLU A 24 -0.14 14.51 8.55
C GLU A 24 -0.95 14.14 7.31
N GLU A 25 -2.14 14.73 7.21
CA GLU A 25 -2.90 14.78 5.96
C GLU A 25 -2.13 15.69 4.99
N ASN A 26 -1.09 15.14 4.38
CA ASN A 26 -0.70 15.60 3.06
C ASN A 26 -1.81 15.16 2.11
N LYS A 27 -2.41 16.14 1.43
CA LYS A 27 -3.45 15.96 0.41
C LYS A 27 -3.04 14.85 -0.56
N ALA A 28 -3.52 13.64 -0.32
CA ALA A 28 -3.51 12.59 -1.31
C ALA A 28 -4.59 12.97 -2.32
N GLU A 29 -4.17 13.35 -3.53
CA GLU A 29 -4.99 13.10 -4.72
C GLU A 29 -5.49 11.66 -4.60
N GLU A 30 -6.81 11.49 -4.64
CA GLU A 30 -7.50 10.22 -4.54
C GLU A 30 -7.15 9.36 -5.76
N SER A 31 -5.95 8.75 -5.76
CA SER A 31 -5.48 7.96 -6.90
C SER A 31 -6.20 6.61 -7.02
N GLY A 32 -7.10 6.29 -6.08
CA GLY A 32 -7.79 5.00 -6.00
C GLY A 32 -6.86 3.81 -5.76
N LEU A 33 -5.56 4.04 -5.61
CA LEU A 33 -4.56 2.98 -5.41
C LEU A 33 -4.56 2.49 -3.97
N LYS A 34 -4.25 1.20 -3.80
CA LYS A 34 -4.34 0.53 -2.52
C LYS A 34 -3.13 0.85 -1.63
N ASN A 35 -3.39 1.09 -0.36
CA ASN A 35 -2.34 1.19 0.66
C ASN A 35 -1.81 -0.21 0.98
N TYR A 36 -0.51 -0.30 1.29
CA TYR A 36 0.12 -1.55 1.72
C TYR A 36 1.08 -1.33 2.87
N SER A 37 1.42 -2.41 3.57
CA SER A 37 2.43 -2.42 4.64
C SER A 37 3.50 -3.47 4.36
N GLU A 38 4.75 -3.17 4.68
CA GLU A 38 5.83 -4.16 4.70
C GLU A 38 5.82 -4.90 6.04
N LEU A 39 5.88 -6.23 5.99
CA LEU A 39 5.89 -7.12 7.13
C LEU A 39 7.33 -7.43 7.56
N SER A 40 7.51 -7.85 8.82
CA SER A 40 8.83 -8.14 9.39
C SER A 40 9.58 -9.29 8.72
N ASN A 41 8.88 -10.14 7.99
CA ASN A 41 9.45 -11.24 7.21
C ASN A 41 9.87 -10.82 5.77
N GLY A 42 9.78 -9.53 5.42
CA GLY A 42 10.13 -9.00 4.11
C GLY A 42 9.06 -9.18 3.03
N THR A 43 7.85 -9.61 3.40
CA THR A 43 6.69 -9.66 2.50
C THR A 43 5.83 -8.40 2.65
N TYR A 44 4.87 -8.21 1.76
CA TYR A 44 4.02 -7.02 1.73
C TYR A 44 2.54 -7.40 1.86
N SER A 45 1.82 -6.80 2.80
CA SER A 45 0.37 -7.00 2.96
C SER A 45 -0.42 -5.86 2.32
N CYS A 46 -1.41 -6.21 1.50
CA CYS A 46 -2.37 -5.27 0.94
C CYS A 46 -3.75 -5.92 0.95
N ASP A 47 -4.71 -5.29 1.63
CA ASP A 47 -6.01 -5.86 1.98
C ASP A 47 -5.87 -7.28 2.61
N GLU A 48 -6.51 -8.29 2.01
CA GLU A 48 -6.51 -9.68 2.46
C GLU A 48 -5.37 -10.53 1.86
N HIS A 49 -4.49 -9.91 1.05
CA HIS A 49 -3.42 -10.59 0.31
C HIS A 49 -2.03 -10.29 0.87
N ILE A 50 -1.14 -11.29 0.78
CA ILE A 50 0.29 -11.16 1.08
C ILE A 50 1.08 -11.43 -0.20
N TYR A 51 2.01 -10.54 -0.51
CA TYR A 51 2.85 -10.57 -1.70
C TYR A 51 4.32 -10.74 -1.33
N LYS A 52 5.05 -11.54 -2.09
CA LYS A 52 6.48 -11.81 -1.87
C LYS A 52 7.38 -10.67 -2.30
N TYR A 53 6.98 -9.88 -3.29
CA TYR A 53 7.85 -8.90 -3.94
C TYR A 53 7.18 -7.53 -4.03
N ARG A 54 8.01 -6.48 -4.01
CA ARG A 54 7.66 -5.12 -4.43
C ARG A 54 8.54 -4.73 -5.60
N PHE A 55 7.92 -4.50 -6.76
CA PHE A 55 8.61 -4.04 -7.95
C PHE A 55 8.34 -2.55 -8.17
N GLU A 56 9.40 -1.79 -8.42
CA GLU A 56 9.32 -0.41 -8.92
C GLU A 56 9.87 -0.40 -10.34
N ILE A 57 8.97 -0.29 -11.32
CA ILE A 57 9.23 -0.61 -12.72
C ILE A 57 9.12 0.66 -13.54
N SER A 58 10.26 1.18 -14.00
CA SER A 58 10.34 2.40 -14.80
C SER A 58 10.62 2.10 -16.26
N GLY A 59 10.00 2.86 -17.16
CA GLY A 59 10.20 2.73 -18.59
C GLY A 59 9.45 3.79 -19.36
N ARG A 60 9.53 3.75 -20.69
CA ARG A 60 8.82 4.68 -21.57
C ARG A 60 7.75 3.95 -22.35
N MET A 61 6.50 4.35 -22.17
CA MET A 61 5.40 3.81 -22.97
C MET A 61 5.56 4.23 -24.45
N PRO A 62 5.03 3.44 -25.40
CA PRO A 62 5.04 3.81 -26.81
C PRO A 62 4.47 5.21 -27.01
N ASN A 63 5.18 6.05 -27.78
CA ASN A 63 4.81 7.44 -28.09
C ASN A 63 4.74 8.40 -26.89
N ALA A 64 5.18 8.00 -25.70
CA ALA A 64 5.26 8.90 -24.54
C ALA A 64 6.50 9.79 -24.60
N ALA A 65 6.36 11.07 -24.23
CA ALA A 65 7.48 12.01 -24.16
C ALA A 65 8.41 11.75 -22.96
N GLN A 66 7.88 11.15 -21.89
CA GLN A 66 8.57 10.94 -20.62
C GLN A 66 8.41 9.49 -20.15
N ASN A 67 9.26 9.10 -19.20
CA ASN A 67 9.15 7.80 -18.56
C ASN A 67 8.02 7.83 -17.51
N SER A 68 7.46 6.67 -17.24
CA SER A 68 6.52 6.44 -16.14
C SER A 68 7.08 5.34 -15.25
N THR A 69 6.69 5.37 -13.98
CA THR A 69 7.05 4.33 -13.02
C THR A 69 5.79 3.73 -12.42
N PHE A 70 5.72 2.40 -12.41
CA PHE A 70 4.63 1.65 -11.80
C PHE A 70 5.17 0.83 -10.63
N VAL A 71 4.48 0.86 -9.50
CA VAL A 71 4.84 0.08 -8.33
C VAL A 71 3.81 -1.03 -8.13
N TYR A 72 4.27 -2.27 -8.18
CA TYR A 72 3.45 -3.45 -7.97
C TYR A 72 3.90 -4.21 -6.74
N LEU A 73 2.93 -4.76 -5.99
CA LEU A 73 3.18 -5.92 -5.14
C LEU A 73 2.89 -7.18 -5.96
N SER A 74 3.70 -8.22 -5.82
CA SER A 74 3.54 -9.42 -6.63
C SER A 74 4.00 -10.71 -5.95
N ASN A 75 3.38 -11.82 -6.33
CA ASN A 75 3.82 -13.19 -6.08
C ASN A 75 4.53 -13.83 -7.28
N LEU A 76 4.50 -13.18 -8.44
CA LEU A 76 5.29 -13.53 -9.61
C LEU A 76 6.74 -13.06 -9.42
N PRO A 77 7.73 -13.84 -9.89
CA PRO A 77 9.15 -13.51 -9.69
C PRO A 77 9.62 -12.32 -10.53
N GLU A 78 8.86 -11.92 -11.55
CA GLU A 78 9.16 -10.80 -12.43
C GLU A 78 7.89 -10.21 -13.03
N ILE A 79 7.94 -8.91 -13.33
CA ILE A 79 6.94 -8.19 -14.13
C ILE A 79 7.72 -7.30 -15.10
N SER A 80 7.51 -7.47 -16.40
CA SER A 80 8.12 -6.60 -17.40
C SER A 80 7.46 -5.21 -17.39
N PHE A 81 8.17 -4.20 -17.89
CA PHE A 81 7.59 -2.86 -18.04
C PHE A 81 6.31 -2.88 -18.91
N GLU A 82 6.29 -3.70 -19.97
CA GLU A 82 5.12 -3.82 -20.85
C GLU A 82 3.89 -4.33 -20.10
N GLN A 83 4.06 -5.40 -19.33
CA GLN A 83 2.97 -5.94 -18.50
C GLN A 83 2.53 -4.91 -17.45
N ALA A 84 3.48 -4.22 -16.81
CA ALA A 84 3.19 -3.25 -15.75
C ALA A 84 2.29 -2.10 -16.24
N TRP A 85 2.60 -1.49 -17.38
CA TRP A 85 1.81 -0.36 -17.90
C TRP A 85 0.49 -0.81 -18.52
N LYS A 86 0.42 -2.00 -19.13
CA LYS A 86 -0.84 -2.53 -19.65
C LYS A 86 -1.82 -2.86 -18.52
N ALA A 87 -1.34 -3.54 -17.47
CA ALA A 87 -2.12 -3.92 -16.31
C ALA A 87 -2.54 -2.72 -15.43
N SER A 88 -1.97 -1.52 -15.65
CA SER A 88 -2.22 -0.34 -14.79
C SER A 88 -3.58 0.35 -15.06
N GLY A 89 -4.54 -0.33 -15.68
CA GLY A 89 -5.79 0.27 -16.14
C GLY A 89 -5.71 0.95 -17.51
N LEU A 90 -4.59 0.81 -18.24
CA LEU A 90 -4.40 1.44 -19.56
C LEU A 90 -4.67 0.48 -20.72
N SER A 91 -4.64 -0.83 -20.49
CA SER A 91 -5.04 -1.80 -21.52
C SER A 91 -6.55 -1.91 -21.66
N SER A 92 -7.01 -2.12 -22.90
CA SER A 92 -8.38 -2.49 -23.23
C SER A 92 -8.64 -4.00 -23.20
N SER A 93 -7.61 -4.83 -23.03
CA SER A 93 -7.74 -6.29 -22.94
C SER A 93 -7.72 -6.75 -21.49
N LEU A 94 -8.67 -7.60 -21.10
CA LEU A 94 -8.68 -8.21 -19.76
C LEU A 94 -7.51 -9.17 -19.53
N GLU A 95 -6.94 -9.74 -20.60
CA GLU A 95 -5.81 -10.69 -20.52
C GLU A 95 -4.50 -10.02 -20.07
N ASP A 96 -4.42 -8.69 -20.18
CA ASP A 96 -3.25 -7.94 -19.76
C ASP A 96 -3.26 -7.64 -18.25
N TYR A 97 -4.36 -7.90 -17.54
CA TYR A 97 -4.49 -7.62 -16.11
C TYR A 97 -4.06 -8.84 -15.28
N PHE A 98 -3.41 -8.56 -14.16
CA PHE A 98 -3.11 -9.58 -13.16
C PHE A 98 -4.35 -9.91 -12.34
N SER A 99 -4.43 -11.15 -11.89
CA SER A 99 -5.29 -11.51 -10.77
C SER A 99 -4.79 -10.81 -9.50
N GLU A 100 -5.68 -10.56 -8.52
CA GLU A 100 -5.26 -9.98 -7.23
C GLU A 100 -4.30 -10.90 -6.46
N GLU A 101 -4.32 -12.21 -6.70
CA GLU A 101 -3.37 -13.14 -6.08
C GLU A 101 -1.96 -13.05 -6.69
N ASP A 102 -1.85 -12.67 -7.96
CA ASP A 102 -0.58 -12.59 -8.68
C ASP A 102 0.11 -11.24 -8.50
N ALA A 103 -0.60 -10.13 -8.72
CA ALA A 103 -0.04 -8.80 -8.57
C ALA A 103 -1.09 -7.69 -8.44
N ILE A 104 -0.73 -6.61 -7.74
CA ILE A 104 -1.57 -5.42 -7.61
C ILE A 104 -0.77 -4.13 -7.72
N LEU A 105 -1.32 -3.16 -8.46
CA LEU A 105 -0.76 -1.82 -8.58
C LEU A 105 -1.04 -1.02 -7.29
N VAL A 106 0.01 -0.50 -6.67
CA VAL A 106 -0.07 0.27 -5.42
C VAL A 106 0.40 1.70 -5.55
N ASP A 107 1.19 2.04 -6.57
CA ASP A 107 1.63 3.42 -6.82
C ASP A 107 1.96 3.63 -8.31
N ARG A 108 1.85 4.87 -8.79
CA ARG A 108 2.24 5.29 -10.14
C ARG A 108 2.82 6.70 -10.11
N LYS A 109 3.96 6.89 -10.75
CA LYS A 109 4.72 8.15 -10.82
C LYS A 109 4.98 8.58 -12.25
#